data_AF-A0A661QZK7-F1
#
_entry.id   AF-A0A661QZK7-F1
#
_cell.length_a   1.000
_cell.length_b   1.000
_cell.length_c   1.000
_cell.angle_alpha   90.00
_cell.angle_beta   90.00
_cell.angle_gamma   90.00
#
_symmetry.space_group_name_H-M   'P 1'
#
loop_
_entity.id
_entity.type
_entity.pdbx_description
1 polymer ?
#
loop_
_entity_poly.entity_id
_entity_poly.type
_entity_poly.pdbx_seq_one_letter_code
_entity_poly.pdbx_strand_id
1 'polypeptide(L)'
;MLKIMEDELKVFRAWLYKYVKKDKKITGKKLASLIGVSGPTLTSYHSGRTDEGVTSFPNISFKKRKLILEATNTPHEEMMKTGRQESQPDPTTIQELVKRQAEMEAEMMEVKAQLPTTPIDTPARPQNDIERRKTQKNQPHHDLVNEFEQPEKAFELNCILRKIEKIQKSKFKKIKKFLLAELEELEEAAPQESEDPNLGNKMG
;
A
#
# COMPACT_ATOMS: atom_id res chain seq x y z
N MET A 1 11.92 14.73 3.51
CA MET A 1 11.14 15.99 3.43
C MET A 1 9.68 15.78 3.00
N LEU A 2 9.39 14.89 2.04
CA LEU A 2 8.02 14.56 1.58
C LEU A 2 7.07 14.07 2.69
N LYS A 3 7.53 13.17 3.57
CA LYS A 3 6.71 12.59 4.65
C LYS A 3 6.21 13.64 5.66
N ILE A 4 7.02 14.66 5.96
CA ILE A 4 6.67 15.77 6.86
C ILE A 4 5.55 16.63 6.25
N MET A 5 5.60 16.89 4.94
CA MET A 5 4.58 17.67 4.24
C MET A 5 3.25 16.93 4.10
N GLU A 6 3.27 15.61 3.95
CA GLU A 6 2.05 14.79 3.89
C GLU A 6 1.32 14.73 5.22
N ASP A 7 2.05 14.61 6.34
CA ASP A 7 1.45 14.61 7.66
C ASP A 7 0.87 15.99 8.02
N GLU A 8 1.56 17.08 7.66
CA GLU A 8 1.04 18.44 7.81
C GLU A 8 -0.24 18.66 7.00
N LEU A 9 -0.32 18.11 5.77
CA LEU A 9 -1.53 18.16 4.95
C LEU A 9 -2.69 17.42 5.61
N LYS A 10 -2.47 16.24 6.20
CA LYS A 10 -3.53 15.52 6.92
C LYS A 10 -4.04 16.33 8.11
N VAL A 11 -3.13 16.87 8.91
CA VAL A 11 -3.43 17.74 10.06
C VAL A 11 -4.24 18.97 9.61
N PHE A 12 -3.80 19.63 8.54
CA PHE A 12 -4.50 20.79 7.97
C PHE A 12 -5.93 20.44 7.53
N ARG A 13 -6.13 19.30 6.88
CA ARG A 13 -7.47 18.86 6.43
C ARG A 13 -8.41 18.56 7.61
N ALA A 14 -7.90 17.89 8.64
CA ALA A 14 -8.66 17.59 9.85
C ALA A 14 -9.09 18.89 10.56
N TRP A 15 -8.17 19.85 10.70
CA TRP A 15 -8.49 21.18 11.22
C TRP A 15 -9.54 21.90 10.35
N LEU A 16 -9.37 21.92 9.03
CA LEU A 16 -10.30 22.60 8.12
C LEU A 16 -11.70 21.97 8.18
N TYR A 17 -11.79 20.65 8.30
CA TYR A 17 -13.04 19.94 8.53
C TYR A 17 -13.71 20.42 9.82
N LYS A 18 -12.97 20.44 10.94
CA LYS A 18 -13.50 20.94 12.21
C LYS A 18 -13.99 22.38 12.09
N TYR A 19 -13.15 23.27 11.57
CA TYR A 19 -13.43 24.71 11.48
C TYR A 19 -14.69 25.02 10.65
N VAL A 20 -14.87 24.34 9.51
CA VAL A 20 -15.96 24.62 8.56
C VAL A 20 -17.21 23.79 8.85
N LYS A 21 -17.07 22.51 9.24
CA LYS A 21 -18.20 21.58 9.41
C LYS A 21 -18.65 21.41 10.85
N LYS A 22 -17.73 21.19 11.79
CA LYS A 22 -18.07 20.96 13.21
C LYS A 22 -18.39 22.27 13.92
N ASP A 23 -17.45 23.20 13.91
CA ASP A 23 -17.55 24.46 14.66
C ASP A 23 -18.38 25.52 13.90
N LYS A 24 -18.50 25.38 12.57
CA LYS A 24 -19.21 26.31 11.68
C LYS A 24 -18.82 27.78 11.87
N LYS A 25 -17.55 28.06 12.21
CA LYS A 25 -17.05 29.42 12.46
C LYS A 25 -17.20 30.34 11.24
N ILE A 26 -17.14 29.74 10.05
CA ILE A 26 -17.41 30.41 8.77
C ILE A 26 -18.17 29.45 7.86
N THR A 27 -19.13 29.97 7.09
CA THR A 27 -19.78 29.17 6.05
C THR A 27 -18.76 28.84 4.96
N GLY A 28 -18.73 27.58 4.49
CA GLY A 28 -17.84 27.15 3.42
C GLY A 28 -17.96 28.02 2.15
N LYS A 29 -19.16 28.49 1.81
CA LYS A 29 -19.38 29.42 0.68
C LYS A 29 -18.62 30.75 0.86
N LYS A 30 -18.63 31.31 2.07
CA LYS A 30 -17.94 32.57 2.40
C LYS A 30 -16.42 32.38 2.37
N LEU A 31 -15.92 31.31 3.00
CA LEU A 31 -14.47 31.00 2.98
C LEU A 31 -13.97 30.75 1.55
N ALA A 32 -14.73 30.01 0.73
CA ALA A 32 -14.39 29.74 -0.66
C ALA A 32 -14.27 31.04 -1.48
N SER A 33 -15.19 31.99 -1.26
CA SER A 33 -15.14 33.31 -1.87
C SER A 33 -13.91 34.11 -1.47
N LEU A 34 -13.54 34.10 -0.18
CA LEU A 34 -12.38 34.85 0.33
C LEU A 34 -11.05 34.36 -0.25
N ILE A 35 -10.92 33.06 -0.49
CA ILE A 35 -9.68 32.45 -1.03
C ILE A 35 -9.71 32.24 -2.55
N GLY A 36 -10.77 32.72 -3.22
CA GLY A 36 -10.96 32.62 -4.67
C GLY A 36 -11.00 31.19 -5.19
N VAL A 37 -11.83 30.33 -4.59
CA VAL A 37 -12.09 28.95 -5.07
C VAL A 37 -13.58 28.67 -5.10
N SER A 38 -14.00 27.61 -5.81
CA SER A 38 -15.39 27.16 -5.79
C SER A 38 -15.74 26.49 -4.45
N GLY A 39 -17.01 26.55 -4.03
CA GLY A 39 -17.51 25.83 -2.85
C GLY A 39 -17.24 24.31 -2.88
N PRO A 40 -17.46 23.62 -4.03
CA PRO A 40 -17.06 22.23 -4.19
C PRO A 40 -15.55 22.00 -4.05
N THR A 41 -14.71 22.91 -4.55
CA THR A 41 -13.26 22.84 -4.37
C THR A 41 -12.88 22.90 -2.89
N LEU A 42 -13.42 23.88 -2.14
CA LEU A 42 -13.18 23.96 -0.69
C LEU A 42 -13.65 22.69 0.04
N THR A 43 -14.82 22.16 -0.34
CA THR A 43 -15.35 20.93 0.23
C THR A 43 -14.41 19.75 0.00
N SER A 44 -13.87 19.62 -1.22
CA SER A 44 -12.92 18.55 -1.54
C SER A 44 -11.61 18.64 -0.75
N TYR A 45 -11.23 19.82 -0.26
CA TYR A 45 -10.02 19.97 0.55
C TYR A 45 -10.13 19.22 1.88
N HIS A 46 -11.30 19.26 2.54
CA HIS A 46 -11.48 18.64 3.86
C HIS A 46 -12.25 17.32 3.84
N SER A 47 -13.13 17.10 2.87
CA SER A 47 -13.96 15.88 2.76
C SER A 47 -13.48 14.90 1.69
N GLY A 48 -12.51 15.30 0.86
CA GLY A 48 -12.04 14.48 -0.25
C GLY A 48 -13.09 14.32 -1.36
N ARG A 49 -12.80 13.45 -2.31
CA ARG A 49 -13.71 12.96 -3.36
C ARG A 49 -13.69 11.44 -3.31
N THR A 50 -14.86 10.84 -3.27
CA THR A 50 -15.01 9.39 -3.30
C THR A 50 -15.32 8.96 -4.72
N ASP A 51 -14.34 8.30 -5.33
CA ASP A 51 -14.49 7.67 -6.65
C ASP A 51 -14.32 6.15 -6.44
N GLU A 52 -15.30 5.35 -6.84
CA GLU A 52 -15.27 3.88 -6.72
C GLU A 52 -14.96 3.36 -5.29
N GLY A 53 -15.45 4.05 -4.26
CA GLY A 53 -15.23 3.69 -2.85
C GLY A 53 -13.86 4.11 -2.29
N VAL A 54 -13.00 4.74 -3.10
CA VAL A 54 -11.71 5.27 -2.66
C VAL A 54 -11.83 6.78 -2.46
N THR A 55 -11.59 7.24 -1.24
CA THR A 55 -11.55 8.67 -0.93
C THR A 55 -10.17 9.24 -1.25
N SER A 56 -10.10 10.08 -2.28
CA SER A 56 -8.90 10.81 -2.67
C SER A 56 -9.00 12.27 -2.21
N PHE A 57 -7.87 12.90 -1.92
CA PHE A 57 -7.84 14.31 -1.56
C PHE A 57 -6.96 15.08 -2.53
N PRO A 58 -7.42 16.24 -3.04
CA PRO A 58 -6.58 17.09 -3.87
C PRO A 58 -5.38 17.61 -3.07
N ASN A 59 -4.26 17.82 -3.76
CA ASN A 59 -3.12 18.49 -3.18
C ASN A 59 -3.44 19.98 -2.97
N ILE A 60 -3.17 20.50 -1.77
CA ILE A 60 -3.42 21.90 -1.42
C ILE A 60 -2.08 22.61 -1.39
N SER A 61 -1.85 23.51 -2.34
CA SER A 61 -0.59 24.25 -2.42
C SER A 61 -0.34 25.09 -1.16
N PHE A 62 0.93 25.31 -0.82
CA PHE A 62 1.32 26.14 0.31
C PHE A 62 0.66 27.54 0.26
N LYS A 63 0.62 28.16 -0.92
CA LYS A 63 -0.04 29.46 -1.13
C LYS A 63 -1.53 29.42 -0.75
N LYS A 64 -2.25 28.36 -1.12
CA LYS A 64 -3.67 28.20 -0.75
C LYS A 64 -3.86 27.93 0.73
N ARG A 65 -2.99 27.12 1.36
CA ARG A 65 -3.03 26.92 2.82
C ARG A 65 -2.80 28.22 3.59
N LYS A 66 -1.82 29.02 3.17
CA LYS A 66 -1.55 30.34 3.74
C LYS A 66 -2.75 31.28 3.62
N LEU A 67 -3.35 31.38 2.43
CA LEU A 67 -4.57 32.17 2.22
C LEU A 67 -5.74 31.74 3.10
N ILE A 68 -5.90 30.42 3.33
CA ILE A 68 -6.95 29.91 4.22
C ILE A 68 -6.68 30.36 5.66
N LEU A 69 -5.46 30.22 6.16
CA LEU A 69 -5.09 30.64 7.52
C LEU A 69 -5.24 32.14 7.73
N GLU A 70 -4.86 32.95 6.73
CA GLU A 70 -5.06 34.40 6.74
C GLU A 70 -6.56 34.76 6.76
N ALA A 71 -7.37 34.11 5.91
CA ALA A 71 -8.82 34.34 5.87
C ALA A 71 -9.55 33.91 7.15
N THR A 72 -9.02 32.92 7.87
CA THR A 72 -9.57 32.45 9.15
C THR A 72 -8.93 33.13 10.36
N ASN A 73 -7.95 34.01 10.14
CA ASN A 73 -7.10 34.64 11.15
C ASN A 73 -6.55 33.63 12.18
N THR A 74 -6.13 32.45 11.69
CA THR A 74 -5.68 31.34 12.53
C THR A 74 -4.17 31.20 12.43
N PRO A 75 -3.42 31.36 13.53
CA PRO A 75 -1.99 31.08 13.55
C PRO A 75 -1.69 29.63 13.15
N HIS A 76 -0.56 29.42 12.47
CA HIS A 76 -0.16 28.09 12.01
C HIS A 76 -0.06 27.09 13.17
N GLU A 77 0.49 27.51 14.32
CA GLU A 77 0.62 26.66 15.50
C GLU A 77 -0.72 26.19 16.07
N GLU A 78 -1.72 27.08 16.09
CA GLU A 78 -3.07 26.74 16.53
C GLU A 78 -3.70 25.71 15.58
N MET A 79 -3.57 25.93 14.27
CA MET A 79 -4.03 24.97 13.26
C MET A 79 -3.37 23.61 13.46
N MET A 80 -2.06 23.56 13.68
CA MET A 80 -1.34 22.30 13.88
C MET A 80 -1.77 21.59 15.16
N LYS A 81 -1.98 22.33 16.26
CA LYS A 81 -2.43 21.77 17.53
C LYS A 81 -3.83 21.15 17.40
N THR A 82 -4.79 21.91 16.90
CA THR A 82 -6.17 21.43 16.75
C THR A 82 -6.29 20.35 15.68
N GLY A 83 -5.60 20.50 14.55
CA GLY A 83 -5.62 19.51 13.48
C GLY A 83 -5.04 18.17 13.92
N ARG A 84 -3.98 18.15 14.75
CA ARG A 84 -3.42 16.91 15.30
C ARG A 84 -4.43 16.19 16.19
N GLN A 85 -5.12 16.92 17.06
CA GLN A 85 -6.17 16.36 17.92
C GLN A 85 -7.29 15.72 17.10
N GLU A 86 -7.74 16.40 16.04
CA GLU A 86 -8.82 15.90 15.19
C GLU A 86 -8.39 14.79 14.21
N SER A 87 -7.09 14.70 13.90
CA SER A 87 -6.56 13.65 13.02
C SER A 87 -6.37 12.31 13.73
N GLN A 88 -6.52 12.27 15.06
CA GLN A 88 -6.43 11.02 15.79
C GLN A 88 -7.65 10.14 15.48
N PRO A 89 -7.45 8.82 15.30
CA PRO A 89 -8.56 7.89 15.12
C PRO A 89 -9.52 7.94 16.31
N ASP A 90 -10.82 7.90 16.03
CA ASP A 90 -11.87 7.87 17.05
C ASP A 90 -11.65 6.62 17.95
N PRO A 91 -11.56 6.76 19.29
CA PRO A 91 -11.32 5.64 20.19
C PRO A 91 -12.30 4.47 20.02
N THR A 92 -13.54 4.72 19.60
CA THR A 92 -14.53 3.69 19.25
C THR A 92 -14.12 2.86 18.04
N THR A 93 -13.55 3.48 17.00
CA THR A 93 -13.03 2.77 15.82
C THR A 93 -11.83 1.89 16.16
N ILE A 94 -10.98 2.33 17.10
CA ILE A 94 -9.85 1.52 17.58
C ILE A 94 -10.37 0.28 18.32
N GLN A 95 -11.38 0.45 19.18
CA GLN A 95 -12.00 -0.68 19.90
C GLN A 95 -12.65 -1.69 18.97
N GLU A 96 -13.35 -1.24 17.91
CA GLU A 96 -13.91 -2.14 16.89
C GLU A 96 -12.82 -2.89 16.12
N LEU A 97 -11.72 -2.24 15.75
CA LEU A 97 -10.61 -2.91 15.07
C LEU A 97 -9.94 -3.95 15.96
N VAL A 98 -9.72 -3.62 17.24
CA VAL A 98 -9.18 -4.57 18.24
C VAL A 98 -10.13 -5.75 18.44
N LYS A 99 -11.43 -5.50 18.55
CA LYS A 99 -12.44 -6.56 18.67
C LYS A 99 -12.45 -7.46 17.45
N ARG A 100 -12.42 -6.89 16.25
CA ARG A 100 -12.40 -7.64 14.98
C ARG A 100 -11.12 -8.47 14.81
N GLN A 101 -9.99 -7.95 15.29
CA GLN A 101 -8.73 -8.68 15.30
C GLN A 101 -8.78 -9.86 16.27
N ALA A 102 -9.33 -9.67 17.47
CA ALA A 102 -9.53 -10.75 18.44
C ALA A 102 -10.49 -11.84 17.93
N GLU A 103 -11.58 -11.45 17.25
CA GLU A 103 -12.52 -12.39 16.61
C GLU A 103 -11.82 -13.22 15.51
N MET A 104 -10.99 -12.59 14.68
CA MET A 104 -10.23 -13.26 13.62
C MET A 104 -9.15 -14.21 14.18
N GLU A 105 -8.49 -13.82 15.27
CA GLU A 105 -7.52 -14.67 15.97
C GLU A 105 -8.21 -15.89 16.60
N ALA A 106 -9.39 -15.71 17.21
CA ALA A 106 -10.19 -16.81 17.75
C ALA A 106 -10.64 -17.78 16.66
N GLU A 107 -11.11 -17.28 15.52
CA GLU A 107 -11.51 -18.09 14.36
C GLU A 107 -10.32 -18.87 13.78
N MET A 108 -9.14 -18.24 13.66
CA MET A 108 -7.91 -18.93 13.27
C MET A 108 -7.49 -20.02 14.27
N MET A 109 -7.71 -19.79 15.57
CA MET A 109 -7.37 -20.75 16.62
C MET A 109 -8.30 -21.97 16.58
N GLU A 110 -9.59 -21.75 16.32
CA GLU A 110 -10.57 -22.81 16.13
C GLU A 110 -10.29 -23.65 14.88
N VAL A 111 -9.93 -23.01 13.76
CA VAL A 111 -9.47 -23.71 12.54
C VAL A 111 -8.19 -24.51 12.81
N LYS A 112 -7.24 -23.99 13.60
CA LYS A 112 -6.04 -24.71 13.99
C LYS A 112 -6.30 -25.90 14.91
N ALA A 113 -7.30 -25.79 15.80
CA ALA A 113 -7.68 -26.87 16.72
C ALA A 113 -8.41 -28.02 16.00
N GLN A 114 -9.03 -27.75 14.85
CA GLN A 114 -9.69 -28.76 14.00
C GLN A 114 -8.71 -29.44 13.01
N LEU A 115 -7.44 -29.01 12.94
CA LEU A 115 -6.43 -29.71 12.16
C LEU A 115 -5.99 -30.98 12.90
N PRO A 116 -5.98 -32.16 12.23
CA PRO A 116 -5.54 -33.40 12.85
C PRO A 116 -4.08 -33.31 13.32
N THR A 117 -3.84 -33.53 14.62
CA THR A 117 -2.53 -33.52 15.29
C THR A 117 -1.89 -34.90 15.34
N THR A 118 -2.03 -35.70 14.29
CA THR A 118 -1.26 -36.95 14.21
C THR A 118 0.22 -36.61 13.93
N PRO A 119 1.16 -37.12 14.74
CA PRO A 119 2.58 -37.02 14.40
C PRO A 119 2.80 -37.72 13.06
N ILE A 120 3.30 -36.99 12.08
CA ILE A 120 3.64 -37.52 10.77
C ILE A 120 4.96 -38.30 10.95
N ASP A 121 4.86 -39.62 11.10
CA ASP A 121 5.99 -40.50 10.78
C ASP A 121 6.45 -40.18 9.36
N THR A 122 7.72 -39.86 9.21
CA THR A 122 8.31 -39.36 7.96
C THR A 122 8.08 -40.39 6.85
N PRO A 123 7.17 -40.17 5.88
CA PRO A 123 6.99 -41.11 4.80
C PRO A 123 8.06 -40.85 3.75
N ALA A 124 8.53 -41.93 3.14
CA ALA A 124 9.36 -41.88 1.95
C ALA A 124 8.76 -40.92 0.90
N ARG A 125 9.65 -40.10 0.32
CA ARG A 125 9.48 -39.10 -0.76
C ARG A 125 8.05 -39.01 -1.35
N PRO A 126 7.31 -37.91 -1.12
CA PRO A 126 5.87 -37.89 -1.34
C PRO A 126 5.46 -37.84 -2.82
N GLN A 127 4.48 -38.67 -3.16
CA GLN A 127 3.71 -38.82 -4.40
C GLN A 127 3.03 -37.52 -4.91
N ASN A 128 3.06 -36.47 -4.07
CA ASN A 128 2.48 -35.14 -4.30
C ASN A 128 3.18 -34.36 -5.44
N ASP A 129 4.41 -34.75 -5.78
CA ASP A 129 5.18 -34.10 -6.84
C ASP A 129 4.62 -34.41 -8.25
N ILE A 130 3.97 -35.57 -8.43
CA ILE A 130 3.38 -35.98 -9.72
C ILE A 130 2.04 -35.28 -9.95
N GLU A 131 1.21 -35.11 -8.92
CA GLU A 131 -0.07 -34.40 -9.01
C GLU A 131 0.12 -32.88 -9.13
N ARG A 132 1.15 -32.31 -8.47
CA ARG A 132 1.62 -30.93 -8.73
C ARG A 132 2.06 -30.75 -10.18
N ARG A 133 2.87 -31.66 -10.73
CA ARG A 133 3.30 -31.59 -12.15
C ARG A 133 2.14 -31.74 -13.14
N LYS A 134 1.09 -32.48 -12.80
CA LYS A 134 -0.12 -32.62 -13.64
C LYS A 134 -1.02 -31.39 -13.63
N THR A 135 -1.16 -30.70 -12.49
CA THR A 135 -1.94 -29.44 -12.38
C THR A 135 -1.21 -28.22 -12.94
N GLN A 136 0.10 -28.33 -13.11
CA GLN A 136 1.00 -27.29 -13.61
C GLN A 136 0.97 -27.07 -15.13
N LYS A 137 0.68 -28.10 -15.94
CA LYS A 137 0.70 -28.03 -17.42
C LYS A 137 -0.24 -26.99 -18.05
N ASN A 138 -1.20 -26.46 -17.28
CA ASN A 138 -2.22 -25.52 -17.75
C ASN A 138 -2.09 -24.11 -17.15
N GLN A 139 -1.01 -23.82 -16.41
CA GLN A 139 -0.78 -22.47 -15.88
C GLN A 139 0.09 -21.64 -16.82
N PRO A 140 -0.20 -20.34 -17.01
CA PRO A 140 0.67 -19.45 -17.77
C PRO A 140 2.05 -19.40 -17.11
N HIS A 141 3.10 -19.31 -17.93
CA HIS A 141 4.51 -19.23 -17.51
C HIS A 141 5.02 -20.45 -16.72
N HIS A 142 4.36 -21.61 -16.83
CA HIS A 142 4.81 -22.85 -16.17
C HIS A 142 6.22 -23.26 -16.61
N ASP A 143 6.58 -23.02 -17.87
CA ASP A 143 7.89 -23.35 -18.41
C ASP A 143 9.02 -22.65 -17.63
N LEU A 144 8.79 -21.41 -17.17
CA LEU A 144 9.77 -20.64 -16.39
C LEU A 144 9.98 -21.19 -14.99
N VAL A 145 9.01 -21.89 -14.40
CA VAL A 145 9.10 -22.40 -13.01
C VAL A 145 10.18 -23.47 -12.88
N ASN A 146 10.45 -24.22 -13.95
CA ASN A 146 11.43 -25.31 -13.95
C ASN A 146 12.89 -24.82 -14.15
N GLU A 147 13.09 -23.54 -14.47
CA GLU A 147 14.42 -22.94 -14.65
C GLU A 147 15.02 -22.42 -13.32
N PHE A 148 14.24 -22.39 -12.23
CA PHE A 148 14.69 -21.91 -10.92
C PHE A 148 15.20 -23.05 -10.05
N GLU A 149 16.31 -22.80 -9.33
CA GLU A 149 16.86 -23.74 -8.35
C GLU A 149 15.91 -24.04 -7.17
N GLN A 150 14.95 -23.14 -6.90
CA GLN A 150 13.96 -23.27 -5.84
C GLN A 150 12.53 -23.18 -6.42
N PRO A 151 11.92 -24.33 -6.77
CA PRO A 151 10.62 -24.41 -7.43
C PRO A 151 9.48 -23.79 -6.62
N GLU A 152 9.56 -23.84 -5.28
CA GLU A 152 8.54 -23.26 -4.40
C GLU A 152 8.47 -21.73 -4.55
N LYS A 153 9.61 -21.06 -4.59
CA LYS A 153 9.67 -19.60 -4.77
C LYS A 153 9.27 -19.18 -6.17
N ALA A 154 9.64 -19.96 -7.17
CA ALA A 154 9.23 -19.73 -8.55
C ALA A 154 7.71 -19.86 -8.73
N PHE A 155 7.06 -20.74 -7.96
CA PHE A 155 5.60 -20.86 -7.95
C PHE A 155 4.92 -19.64 -7.31
N GLU A 156 5.45 -19.14 -6.19
CA GLU A 156 4.97 -17.91 -5.56
C GLU A 156 5.11 -16.71 -6.52
N LEU A 157 6.24 -16.64 -7.23
CA LEU A 157 6.49 -15.62 -8.25
C LEU A 157 5.49 -15.72 -9.40
N ASN A 158 5.22 -16.92 -9.91
CA ASN A 158 4.24 -17.13 -10.98
C ASN A 158 2.82 -16.70 -10.54
N CYS A 159 2.44 -17.00 -9.29
CA CYS A 159 1.17 -16.54 -8.73
C CYS A 159 1.08 -15.01 -8.68
N ILE A 160 2.19 -14.33 -8.37
CA ILE A 160 2.30 -12.87 -8.38
C ILE A 160 2.18 -12.33 -9.81
N LEU A 161 2.91 -12.91 -10.76
CA LEU A 161 2.88 -12.52 -12.18
C LEU A 161 1.48 -12.61 -12.76
N ARG A 162 0.77 -13.71 -12.51
CA ARG A 162 -0.63 -13.88 -12.96
C ARG A 162 -1.58 -12.84 -12.37
N LYS A 163 -1.34 -12.39 -11.12
CA LYS A 163 -2.11 -11.28 -10.52
C LYS A 163 -1.79 -9.95 -11.21
N ILE A 164 -0.54 -9.73 -11.57
CA ILE A 164 -0.09 -8.52 -12.27
C ILE A 164 -0.65 -8.47 -13.70
N GLU A 165 -0.73 -9.59 -14.43
CA GLU A 165 -1.32 -9.66 -15.77
C GLU A 165 -2.81 -9.30 -15.82
N LYS A 166 -3.53 -9.53 -14.72
CA LYS A 166 -4.95 -9.15 -14.59
C LYS A 166 -5.15 -7.65 -14.36
N ILE A 167 -4.07 -6.87 -14.18
CA ILE A 167 -4.14 -5.43 -13.94
C ILE A 167 -4.31 -4.67 -15.26
N GLN A 168 -5.10 -3.60 -15.25
CA GLN A 168 -5.28 -2.70 -16.41
C GLN A 168 -3.94 -2.24 -17.01
N LYS A 169 -3.84 -2.24 -18.35
CA LYS A 169 -2.61 -1.92 -19.13
C LYS A 169 -1.88 -0.63 -18.68
N SER A 170 -2.61 0.39 -18.25
CA SER A 170 -2.05 1.67 -17.78
C SER A 170 -1.32 1.54 -16.44
N LYS A 171 -1.81 0.70 -15.53
CA LYS A 171 -1.20 0.41 -14.22
C LYS A 171 -0.05 -0.59 -14.38
N PHE A 172 -0.16 -1.55 -15.31
CA PHE A 172 0.91 -2.49 -15.64
C PHE A 172 2.20 -1.78 -16.10
N LYS A 173 2.10 -0.71 -16.93
CA LYS A 173 3.29 0.07 -17.34
C LYS A 173 4.05 0.68 -16.17
N LYS A 174 3.34 1.15 -15.12
CA LYS A 174 3.97 1.70 -13.92
C LYS A 174 4.66 0.62 -13.10
N ILE A 175 4.00 -0.53 -12.94
CA ILE A 175 4.55 -1.69 -12.22
C ILE A 175 5.79 -2.23 -12.96
N LYS A 176 5.73 -2.36 -14.30
CA LYS A 176 6.88 -2.78 -15.11
C LYS A 176 8.07 -1.85 -14.94
N LYS A 177 7.84 -0.52 -14.92
CA LYS A 177 8.93 0.46 -14.72
C LYS A 177 9.54 0.34 -13.32
N PHE A 178 8.71 0.10 -12.30
CA PHE A 178 9.18 -0.11 -10.93
C PHE A 178 10.01 -1.39 -10.81
N LEU A 179 9.51 -2.52 -11.33
CA LEU A 179 10.22 -3.79 -11.27
C LEU A 179 11.56 -3.78 -12.01
N LEU A 180 11.65 -3.08 -13.15
CA LEU A 180 12.92 -2.94 -13.88
C LEU A 180 13.95 -2.11 -13.10
N ALA A 181 13.51 -1.05 -12.41
CA ALA A 181 14.42 -0.23 -11.60
C ALA A 181 14.94 -1.02 -10.38
N GLU A 182 14.07 -1.80 -9.73
CA GLU A 182 14.49 -2.63 -8.59
C GLU A 182 15.46 -3.74 -9.02
N LEU A 183 15.27 -4.28 -10.23
CA LEU A 183 16.14 -5.32 -10.78
C LEU A 183 17.52 -4.75 -11.16
N GLU A 184 17.56 -3.54 -11.72
CA GLU A 184 18.79 -2.78 -11.99
C GLU A 184 19.56 -2.47 -10.69
N GLU A 185 18.87 -2.04 -9.63
CA GLU A 185 19.48 -1.84 -8.30
C GLU A 185 20.01 -3.14 -7.68
N LEU A 186 19.33 -4.27 -7.90
CA LEU A 186 19.78 -5.59 -7.42
C LEU A 186 20.97 -6.13 -8.21
N GLU A 187 21.03 -5.87 -9.52
CA GLU A 187 22.19 -6.21 -10.37
C GLU A 187 23.40 -5.33 -10.05
N GLU A 188 23.20 -4.04 -9.73
CA GLU A 188 24.26 -3.14 -9.25
C GLU A 188 24.74 -3.47 -7.83
N ALA A 189 23.87 -4.03 -6.99
CA ALA A 189 24.19 -4.44 -5.62
C ALA A 189 24.73 -5.87 -5.51
N ALA A 190 24.56 -6.69 -6.54
CA ALA A 190 25.21 -7.99 -6.62
C ALA A 190 26.72 -7.74 -6.80
N PRO A 191 27.60 -8.34 -5.97
CA PRO A 191 29.02 -8.33 -6.28
C PRO A 191 29.17 -8.93 -7.68
N GLN A 192 29.91 -8.24 -8.56
CA GLN A 192 30.35 -8.82 -9.82
C GLN A 192 30.97 -10.17 -9.46
N GLU A 193 30.29 -11.27 -9.78
CA GLU A 193 30.98 -12.53 -9.98
C GLU A 193 32.00 -12.19 -11.07
N SER A 194 33.24 -12.00 -10.63
CA SER A 194 34.37 -11.93 -11.53
C SER A 194 34.30 -13.19 -12.37
N GLU A 195 33.93 -13.03 -13.63
CA GLU A 195 34.31 -13.96 -14.67
C GLU A 195 35.82 -14.10 -14.57
N ASP A 196 36.26 -15.16 -13.90
CA ASP A 196 37.65 -15.57 -13.92
C ASP A 196 37.89 -16.14 -15.33
N PRO A 197 38.58 -15.42 -16.23
CA PRO A 197 38.77 -15.87 -17.59
C PRO A 197 40.06 -16.68 -17.63
N ASN A 198 40.13 -17.78 -16.88
CA ASN A 198 41.17 -18.78 -17.07
C ASN A 198 40.92 -20.04 -16.22
N LEU A 199 40.51 -21.11 -16.90
CA LEU A 199 41.32 -22.34 -16.99
C LEU A 199 40.68 -23.25 -18.03
N GLY A 200 40.96 -22.92 -19.29
CA GLY A 200 41.09 -23.96 -20.30
C GLY A 200 42.30 -24.85 -19.99
N ASN A 201 42.14 -26.13 -20.32
CA ASN A 201 43.16 -27.18 -20.42
C ASN A 201 43.78 -27.74 -19.12
N LYS A 202 43.56 -29.05 -18.88
CA LYS A 202 44.30 -30.11 -19.60
C LYS A 202 43.62 -31.47 -19.45
N MET A 203 43.56 -32.17 -20.59
CA MET A 203 43.50 -33.63 -20.64
C MET A 203 44.68 -34.27 -19.90
N GLY A 204 44.44 -35.44 -19.30
CA GLY A 204 45.43 -36.31 -18.68
C GLY A 204 44.75 -37.49 -18.00
#